data_AF-A0A2M7S904-F1
#
_entry.id   AF-A0A2M7S904-F1
#
_cell.length_a   1.000
_cell.length_b   1.000
_cell.length_c   1.000
_cell.angle_alpha   90.00
_cell.angle_beta   90.00
_cell.angle_gamma   90.00
#
_symmetry.space_group_name_H-M   'P 1'
#
loop_
_entity.id
_entity.type
_entity.pdbx_description
1 polymer ?
#
loop_
_entity_poly.entity_id
_entity_poly.type
_entity_poly.pdbx_seq_one_letter_code
_entity_poly.pdbx_strand_id
1 'polypeptide(L)'
;MKCKEANELLERYLEGDLDEKSGSCVEAHLRECGNCAADLAFARQILEAAKAQPVPAPPDDYWAGFITGLHRRISGKMTAGIYSGINTARVLRIALPVFAAGLLLIFLLAPRSTRFAPVAPTAPQAPDQPATGTKINAAALECLEPALKATQAIEDAYCDAVMLEEAVEQKTSGDFVMFLEELTEEERTALKEKISNSMQQL
;
A
#
# COMPACT_ATOMS: atom_id res chain seq x y z
N MET A 1 6.28 17.55 25.96
CA MET A 1 6.75 16.43 25.11
C MET A 1 8.06 15.90 25.67
N LYS A 2 8.32 14.60 25.61
CA LYS A 2 9.57 14.01 26.12
C LYS A 2 10.66 14.02 25.04
N CYS A 3 11.93 14.01 25.45
CA CYS A 3 13.05 14.03 24.49
C CYS A 3 13.06 12.82 23.54
N LYS A 4 12.62 11.65 23.99
CA LYS A 4 12.52 10.45 23.14
C LYS A 4 11.53 10.65 22.00
N GLU A 5 10.32 11.12 22.34
CA GLU A 5 9.26 11.45 21.38
C GLU A 5 9.71 12.57 20.42
N ALA A 6 10.48 13.56 20.91
CA ALA A 6 11.10 14.57 20.07
C ALA A 6 12.01 13.97 19.02
N ASN A 7 12.93 13.11 19.45
CA ASN A 7 13.95 12.54 18.59
C ASN A 7 13.33 11.71 17.46
N GLU A 8 12.31 10.89 17.78
CA GLU A 8 11.55 10.11 16.79
C GLU A 8 10.86 11.00 15.73
N LEU A 9 10.47 12.22 16.09
CA LEU A 9 9.83 13.18 15.19
C LEU A 9 10.82 14.13 14.48
N LEU A 10 12.11 14.15 14.85
CA LEU A 10 13.08 15.08 14.28
C LEU A 10 13.34 14.82 12.80
N GLU A 11 13.37 13.56 12.36
CA GLU A 11 13.58 13.19 10.95
C GLU A 11 12.45 13.74 10.07
N ARG A 12 11.20 13.47 10.46
CA ARG A 12 10.01 13.98 9.77
C ARG A 12 9.92 15.51 9.82
N TYR A 13 10.34 16.11 10.94
CA TYR A 13 10.45 17.56 11.08
C TYR A 13 11.48 18.17 10.11
N LEU A 14 12.60 17.50 9.86
CA LEU A 14 13.62 17.94 8.89
C LEU A 14 13.12 17.89 7.45
N GLU A 15 12.32 16.87 7.13
CA GLU A 15 11.71 16.70 5.80
C GLU A 15 10.48 17.59 5.58
N GLY A 16 9.94 18.18 6.65
CA GLY A 16 8.70 18.96 6.61
C GLY A 16 7.44 18.09 6.53
N ASP A 17 7.54 16.82 6.88
CA ASP A 17 6.46 15.82 6.87
C ASP A 17 5.83 15.66 8.27
N LEU A 18 5.42 16.78 8.88
CA LEU A 18 4.67 16.78 10.14
C LEU A 18 3.40 17.60 10.01
N ASP A 19 2.34 17.13 10.66
CA ASP A 19 1.14 17.94 10.85
C ASP A 19 1.44 19.17 11.73
N GLU A 20 0.59 20.19 11.62
CA GLU A 20 0.78 21.49 12.28
C GLU A 20 0.85 21.40 13.81
N LYS A 21 0.11 20.44 14.39
CA LYS A 21 0.06 20.24 15.85
C LYS A 21 1.35 19.59 16.35
N SER A 22 1.81 18.55 15.67
CA SER A 22 3.04 17.81 15.96
C SER A 22 4.26 18.70 15.75
N GLY A 23 4.29 19.47 14.66
CA GLY A 23 5.32 20.48 14.39
C GLY A 23 5.41 21.52 15.51
N SER A 24 4.26 22.07 15.94
CA SER A 24 4.21 23.03 17.05
C SER A 24 4.73 22.45 18.37
N CYS A 25 4.44 21.18 18.66
CA CYS A 25 4.94 20.50 19.86
C CYS A 25 6.46 20.29 19.83
N VAL A 26 6.99 19.87 18.68
CA VAL A 26 8.45 19.71 18.46
C VAL A 26 9.14 21.06 18.59
N GLU A 27 8.61 22.12 17.97
CA GLU A 27 9.17 23.47 18.07
C GLU A 27 9.20 23.99 19.51
N ALA A 28 8.12 23.81 20.27
CA ALA A 28 8.08 24.19 21.67
C ALA A 28 9.17 23.44 22.46
N HIS A 29 9.31 22.13 22.22
CA HIS A 29 10.36 21.34 22.87
C HIS A 29 11.78 21.80 22.50
N LEU A 30 12.04 22.11 21.23
CA LEU A 30 13.35 22.58 20.77
C LEU A 30 13.76 23.92 21.39
N ARG A 31 12.80 24.77 21.78
CA ARG A 31 13.09 26.02 22.50
C ARG A 31 13.50 25.77 23.95
N GLU A 32 13.03 24.68 24.55
CA GLU A 32 13.26 24.35 25.95
C GLU A 32 14.43 23.37 26.15
N CYS A 33 14.70 22.50 25.18
CA CYS A 33 15.69 21.43 25.27
C CYS A 33 16.89 21.68 24.34
N GLY A 34 18.01 22.11 24.94
CA GLY A 34 19.26 22.37 24.20
C GLY A 34 19.86 21.12 23.53
N ASN A 35 19.68 19.92 24.10
CA ASN A 35 20.20 18.69 23.50
C ASN A 35 19.49 18.38 22.18
N CYS A 36 18.15 18.38 22.18
CA CYS A 36 17.38 18.12 20.95
C CYS A 36 17.61 19.21 19.90
N ALA A 37 17.82 20.46 20.32
CA ALA A 37 18.20 21.54 19.40
C ALA A 37 19.59 21.32 18.78
N ALA A 38 20.56 20.81 19.55
CA ALA A 38 21.89 20.47 19.05
C ALA A 38 21.84 19.30 18.05
N ASP A 39 21.07 18.25 18.36
CA ASP A 39 20.88 17.10 17.47
C ASP A 39 20.28 17.53 16.13
N LEU A 40 19.23 18.36 16.17
CA LEU A 40 18.62 18.92 14.96
C LEU A 40 19.62 19.77 14.16
N ALA A 41 20.42 20.60 14.82
CA ALA A 41 21.43 21.42 14.16
C ALA A 41 22.51 20.56 13.49
N PHE A 42 22.94 19.48 14.15
CA PHE A 42 23.90 18.52 13.61
C PHE A 42 23.35 17.81 12.37
N ALA A 43 22.11 17.31 12.44
CA ALA A 43 21.46 16.69 11.29
C ALA A 43 21.32 17.65 10.09
N ARG A 44 20.96 18.91 10.34
CA ARG A 44 20.94 19.96 9.30
C ARG A 44 22.31 20.18 8.67
N GLN A 45 23.37 20.22 9.46
CA GLN A 45 24.72 20.38 8.92
C GLN A 45 25.11 19.22 8.00
N ILE A 46 24.77 17.98 8.36
CA ILE A 46 25.02 16.81 7.52
C ILE A 46 24.25 16.95 6.19
N LEU A 47 22.98 17.31 6.24
CA LEU A 47 22.15 17.47 5.03
C LEU A 47 22.69 18.57 4.11
N GLU A 48 23.09 19.72 4.65
CA GLU A 48 23.67 20.81 3.86
C GLU A 48 25.03 20.41 3.27
N ALA A 49 25.87 19.69 4.02
CA ALA A 49 27.13 19.16 3.51
C ALA A 49 26.90 18.13 2.38
N ALA A 50 25.88 17.28 2.51
CA ALA A 50 25.50 16.31 1.48
C ALA A 50 24.97 17.00 0.22
N LYS A 51 24.12 18.03 0.35
CA LYS A 51 23.60 18.82 -0.79
C LYS A 51 24.69 19.58 -1.53
N ALA A 52 25.76 20.00 -0.84
CA ALA A 52 26.88 20.70 -1.44
C ALA A 52 27.76 19.79 -2.31
N GLN A 53 27.62 18.46 -2.23
CA GLN A 53 28.37 17.54 -3.07
C GLN A 53 27.80 17.50 -4.50
N PRO A 54 28.62 17.73 -5.54
CA PRO A 54 28.19 17.60 -6.91
C PRO A 54 27.90 16.12 -7.21
N VAL A 55 26.63 15.78 -7.40
CA VAL A 55 26.22 14.46 -7.89
C VAL A 55 26.25 14.49 -9.42
N PRO A 56 27.09 13.68 -10.08
CA PRO A 56 27.11 13.64 -11.54
C PRO A 56 25.76 13.15 -12.06
N ALA A 57 25.24 13.81 -13.10
CA ALA A 57 24.04 13.35 -13.77
C ALA A 57 24.29 11.95 -14.37
N PRO A 58 23.33 11.01 -14.23
CA PRO A 58 23.44 9.72 -14.90
C PRO A 58 23.46 9.92 -16.43
N PRO A 59 24.12 9.03 -17.18
CA PRO A 59 24.13 9.10 -18.65
C PRO A 59 22.71 8.89 -19.22
N ASP A 60 22.45 9.41 -20.42
CA ASP A 60 21.10 9.44 -21.02
C ASP A 60 20.47 8.05 -21.18
N ASP A 61 21.29 7.01 -21.37
CA ASP A 61 20.85 5.62 -21.53
C ASP A 61 20.53 4.90 -20.20
N TYR A 62 20.97 5.45 -19.07
CA TYR A 62 20.73 4.89 -17.73
C TYR A 62 19.24 4.69 -17.45
N TRP A 63 18.43 5.70 -17.76
CA TRP A 63 16.99 5.68 -17.46
C TRP A 63 16.24 4.64 -18.29
N ALA A 64 16.65 4.40 -19.54
CA ALA A 64 16.06 3.38 -20.40
C ALA A 64 16.30 1.97 -19.82
N GLY A 65 17.52 1.70 -19.35
CA GLY A 65 17.86 0.44 -18.69
C GLY A 65 17.16 0.29 -17.33
N PHE A 66 17.14 1.36 -16.52
CA PHE A 66 16.51 1.37 -15.21
C PHE A 66 15.01 1.07 -15.28
N ILE A 67 14.26 1.77 -16.14
CA ILE A 67 12.81 1.57 -16.27
C ILE A 67 12.49 0.15 -16.75
N THR A 68 13.26 -0.37 -17.71
CA THR A 68 13.08 -1.75 -18.19
C THR A 68 13.32 -2.77 -17.08
N GLY A 69 14.38 -2.57 -16.29
CA GLY A 69 14.70 -3.42 -15.14
C GLY A 69 13.66 -3.33 -14.02
N LEU A 70 13.17 -2.13 -13.73
CA LEU A 70 12.14 -1.86 -12.74
C LEU A 70 10.83 -2.54 -13.13
N HIS A 71 10.37 -2.35 -14.37
CA HIS A 71 9.15 -2.97 -14.87
C HIS A 71 9.23 -4.49 -14.79
N ARG A 72 10.35 -5.10 -15.18
CA ARG A 72 10.56 -6.55 -15.04
C ARG A 72 10.45 -7.03 -13.59
N ARG A 73 10.99 -6.28 -12.62
CA ARG A 73 10.93 -6.64 -11.19
C ARG A 73 9.54 -6.49 -10.59
N ILE A 74 8.80 -5.46 -11.00
CA ILE A 74 7.42 -5.23 -10.55
C ILE A 74 6.47 -6.26 -11.18
N SER A 75 6.54 -6.46 -12.50
CA SER A 75 5.67 -7.38 -13.23
C SER A 75 5.98 -8.86 -12.95
N GLY A 76 7.25 -9.21 -12.72
CA GLY A 76 7.67 -10.59 -12.45
C GLY A 76 7.10 -11.18 -11.17
N LYS A 77 6.75 -10.33 -10.18
CA LYS A 77 6.11 -10.78 -8.94
C LYS A 77 4.60 -11.04 -9.11
N MET A 78 3.94 -10.42 -10.07
CA MET A 78 2.49 -10.49 -10.22
C MET A 78 2.00 -11.75 -10.96
N THR A 79 2.81 -12.32 -11.87
CA THR A 79 2.38 -13.46 -12.70
C THR A 79 2.96 -14.81 -12.25
N ALA A 80 4.02 -14.84 -11.45
CA ALA A 80 4.68 -16.07 -11.05
C ALA A 80 3.99 -16.79 -9.86
N GLY A 81 3.29 -16.05 -8.98
CA GLY A 81 2.75 -16.61 -7.73
C GLY A 81 1.40 -17.33 -7.84
N ILE A 82 0.56 -17.01 -8.82
CA ILE A 82 -0.84 -17.50 -8.84
C ILE A 82 -1.02 -18.72 -9.77
N TYR A 83 -0.21 -18.86 -10.82
CA TYR A 83 -0.39 -19.92 -11.83
C TYR A 83 0.68 -21.03 -11.82
N SER A 84 1.72 -20.93 -11.01
CA SER A 84 2.80 -21.94 -10.97
C SER A 84 2.38 -23.29 -10.35
N GLY A 85 1.27 -23.36 -9.61
CA GLY A 85 0.81 -24.57 -8.94
C GLY A 85 -0.48 -25.19 -9.48
N ILE A 86 -1.16 -24.51 -10.41
CA ILE A 86 -2.47 -24.95 -10.90
C ILE A 86 -2.25 -25.74 -12.19
N ASN A 87 -2.30 -27.08 -12.10
CA ASN A 87 -2.27 -27.97 -13.26
C ASN A 87 -3.49 -27.65 -14.15
N THR A 88 -3.27 -26.84 -15.19
CA THR A 88 -4.30 -26.30 -16.10
C THR A 88 -5.21 -27.40 -16.67
N ALA A 89 -4.68 -28.62 -16.82
CA ALA A 89 -5.45 -29.79 -17.23
C ALA A 89 -6.53 -30.23 -16.21
N ARG A 90 -6.32 -30.02 -14.91
CA ARG A 90 -7.32 -30.32 -13.86
C ARG A 90 -8.43 -29.27 -13.81
N VAL A 91 -8.07 -27.98 -13.92
CA VAL A 91 -9.07 -26.90 -13.93
C VAL A 91 -9.93 -26.96 -15.18
N LEU A 92 -9.35 -27.23 -16.34
CA LEU A 92 -10.11 -27.37 -17.59
C LEU A 92 -11.07 -28.58 -17.55
N ARG A 93 -10.69 -29.68 -16.90
CA ARG A 93 -11.56 -30.86 -16.73
C ARG A 93 -12.78 -30.60 -15.85
N ILE A 94 -12.68 -29.72 -14.87
CA ILE A 94 -13.78 -29.42 -13.94
C ILE A 94 -14.62 -28.24 -14.43
N ALA A 95 -14.00 -27.21 -15.00
CA ALA A 95 -14.70 -26.00 -15.43
C ALA A 95 -15.58 -26.22 -16.68
N LEU A 96 -15.14 -27.06 -17.63
CA LEU A 96 -15.87 -27.31 -18.88
C LEU A 96 -17.29 -27.88 -18.68
N PRO A 97 -17.52 -28.93 -17.86
CA PRO A 97 -18.87 -29.46 -17.64
C PRO A 97 -19.76 -28.50 -16.83
N VAL A 98 -19.19 -27.73 -15.91
CA VAL A 98 -19.96 -26.77 -15.07
C VAL A 98 -20.47 -25.59 -15.91
N PHE A 99 -19.63 -25.04 -16.78
CA PHE A 99 -20.06 -23.98 -17.70
C PHE A 99 -21.10 -24.48 -18.72
N ALA A 100 -20.94 -25.69 -19.26
CA ALA A 100 -21.91 -26.28 -20.16
C ALA A 100 -23.29 -26.49 -19.48
N ALA A 101 -23.29 -26.99 -18.24
CA ALA A 101 -24.52 -27.16 -17.46
C ALA A 101 -25.19 -25.82 -17.10
N GLY A 102 -24.39 -24.80 -16.73
CA GLY A 102 -24.89 -23.46 -16.45
C GLY A 102 -25.51 -22.79 -17.68
N LEU A 103 -24.85 -22.86 -18.84
CA LEU A 103 -25.41 -22.33 -20.09
C LEU A 103 -26.66 -23.07 -20.54
N LEU A 104 -26.71 -24.40 -20.38
CA LEU A 104 -27.90 -25.20 -20.66
C LEU A 104 -29.07 -24.81 -19.75
N LEU A 105 -28.81 -24.60 -18.46
CA LEU A 105 -29.81 -24.17 -17.48
C LEU A 105 -30.35 -22.78 -17.83
N ILE A 106 -29.47 -21.83 -18.16
CA ILE A 106 -29.88 -20.47 -18.60
C ILE A 106 -30.70 -20.56 -19.89
N PHE A 107 -30.30 -21.39 -20.85
CA PHE A 107 -31.03 -21.55 -22.11
C PHE A 107 -32.41 -22.20 -21.92
N LEU A 108 -32.55 -23.11 -20.94
CA LEU A 108 -33.81 -23.74 -20.58
C LEU A 108 -34.74 -22.83 -19.77
N LEU A 109 -34.18 -21.96 -18.91
CA LEU A 109 -34.94 -21.02 -18.08
C LEU A 109 -35.16 -19.67 -18.78
N ALA A 110 -34.49 -19.38 -19.90
CA ALA A 110 -34.70 -18.16 -20.66
C ALA A 110 -36.14 -18.13 -21.19
N PRO A 111 -36.98 -17.19 -20.73
CA PRO A 111 -38.34 -17.06 -21.22
C PRO A 111 -38.29 -16.78 -22.73
N ARG A 112 -39.01 -17.59 -23.51
CA ARG A 112 -39.28 -17.38 -24.95
C ARG A 112 -40.20 -16.16 -25.15
N SER A 113 -39.81 -15.01 -24.64
CA SER A 113 -40.54 -13.75 -24.78
C SER A 113 -39.66 -12.74 -25.50
N THR A 114 -39.40 -12.99 -26.79
CA THR A 114 -39.09 -11.91 -27.72
C THR A 114 -40.36 -11.11 -27.96
N ARG A 115 -40.64 -10.18 -27.06
CA ARG A 115 -41.41 -8.96 -27.36
C ARG A 115 -40.63 -7.78 -26.80
N PHE A 116 -39.48 -7.50 -27.41
CA PHE A 116 -38.92 -6.16 -27.36
C PHE A 116 -39.88 -5.24 -28.11
N ALA A 117 -40.67 -4.45 -27.37
CA ALA A 117 -41.34 -3.32 -27.95
C ALA A 117 -40.27 -2.28 -28.34
N PRO A 118 -40.32 -1.73 -29.57
CA PRO A 118 -39.39 -0.69 -29.98
C PRO A 118 -39.62 0.54 -29.10
N VAL A 119 -38.61 0.92 -28.31
CA VAL A 119 -38.58 2.21 -27.64
C VAL A 119 -38.38 3.26 -28.73
N ALA A 120 -39.41 4.07 -28.96
CA ALA A 120 -39.32 5.21 -29.87
C ALA A 120 -38.24 6.17 -29.35
N PRO A 121 -37.32 6.63 -30.22
CA PRO A 121 -36.27 7.56 -29.82
C PRO A 121 -36.91 8.89 -29.40
N THR A 122 -36.88 9.17 -28.09
CA THR A 122 -37.20 10.50 -27.58
C THR A 122 -36.04 11.42 -27.97
N ALA A 123 -36.34 12.43 -28.77
CA ALA A 123 -35.37 13.41 -29.25
C ALA A 123 -34.62 14.06 -28.07
N PRO A 124 -33.30 14.28 -28.19
CA PRO A 124 -32.50 14.90 -27.15
C PRO A 124 -32.96 16.34 -26.94
N GLN A 125 -33.47 16.65 -25.75
CA GLN A 125 -33.66 18.03 -25.34
C GLN A 125 -32.30 18.66 -25.05
N ALA A 126 -32.03 19.76 -25.74
CA ALA A 126 -30.84 20.57 -25.57
C ALA A 126 -30.79 21.16 -24.15
N PRO A 127 -29.62 21.16 -23.47
CA PRO A 127 -29.48 21.73 -22.15
C PRO A 127 -29.33 23.26 -22.26
N ASP A 128 -30.44 23.97 -22.16
CA ASP A 128 -30.45 25.38 -21.77
C ASP A 128 -30.79 25.46 -20.28
N GLN A 129 -29.80 25.62 -19.40
CA GLN A 129 -29.77 26.59 -18.29
C GLN A 129 -28.38 26.61 -17.61
N PRO A 130 -27.80 27.80 -17.34
CA PRO A 130 -26.60 27.94 -16.53
C PRO A 130 -26.91 27.71 -15.04
N ALA A 131 -26.03 26.96 -14.37
CA ALA A 131 -26.10 26.64 -12.95
C ALA A 131 -26.08 27.90 -12.07
N THR A 132 -27.25 28.32 -11.59
CA THR A 132 -27.35 29.16 -10.39
C THR A 132 -27.13 28.30 -9.16
N GLY A 133 -26.14 28.68 -8.35
CA GLY A 133 -25.65 27.97 -7.18
C GLY A 133 -26.72 27.29 -6.33
N THR A 134 -26.64 25.97 -6.29
CA THR A 134 -27.39 25.14 -5.36
C THR A 134 -26.96 25.49 -3.94
N LYS A 135 -27.81 26.21 -3.22
CA LYS A 135 -27.70 26.31 -1.76
C LYS A 135 -27.86 24.90 -1.20
N ILE A 136 -26.76 24.30 -0.76
CA ILE A 136 -26.80 23.05 -0.01
C ILE A 136 -27.59 23.35 1.27
N ASN A 137 -28.74 22.70 1.42
CA ASN A 137 -29.59 22.88 2.60
C ASN A 137 -29.03 22.05 3.77
N ALA A 138 -29.37 22.46 5.01
CA ALA A 138 -28.90 21.79 6.22
C ALA A 138 -29.25 20.28 6.24
N ALA A 139 -30.37 19.89 5.63
CA ALA A 139 -30.77 18.49 5.50
C ALA A 139 -29.80 17.67 4.63
N ALA A 140 -29.21 18.25 3.58
CA ALA A 140 -28.20 17.56 2.78
C ALA A 140 -26.87 17.38 3.53
N LEU A 141 -26.52 18.30 4.45
CA LEU A 141 -25.38 18.15 5.35
C LEU A 141 -25.61 17.05 6.40
N GLU A 142 -26.83 16.92 6.94
CA GLU A 142 -27.19 15.81 7.86
C GLU A 142 -27.10 14.42 7.19
N CYS A 143 -27.38 14.32 5.88
CA CYS A 143 -27.22 13.06 5.15
C CYS A 143 -25.76 12.67 4.87
N LEU A 144 -24.81 13.61 4.95
CA LEU A 144 -23.38 13.37 4.70
C LEU A 144 -22.60 12.95 5.97
N GLU A 145 -23.11 13.26 7.16
CA GLU A 145 -22.50 12.84 8.43
C GLU A 145 -22.25 11.33 8.56
N PRO A 146 -23.20 10.43 8.25
CA PRO A 146 -22.96 8.99 8.38
C PRO A 146 -21.93 8.48 7.36
N ALA A 147 -21.84 9.10 6.18
CA ALA A 147 -20.82 8.76 5.18
C ALA A 147 -19.42 9.18 5.63
N LEU A 148 -19.29 10.36 6.27
CA LEU A 148 -18.02 10.85 6.81
C LEU A 148 -17.54 10.01 8.02
N LYS A 149 -18.47 9.57 8.88
CA LYS A 149 -18.16 8.66 9.98
C LYS A 149 -17.74 7.28 9.48
N ALA A 150 -18.32 6.81 8.39
CA ALA A 150 -17.92 5.55 7.76
C ALA A 150 -16.50 5.63 7.17
N THR A 151 -16.11 6.76 6.59
CA THR A 151 -14.73 6.95 6.10
C THR A 151 -13.71 7.05 7.22
N GLN A 152 -14.04 7.72 8.34
CA GLN A 152 -13.16 7.78 9.52
C GLN A 152 -12.95 6.39 10.14
N ALA A 153 -13.99 5.56 10.23
CA ALA A 153 -13.86 4.21 10.74
C ALA A 153 -12.96 3.29 9.87
N ILE A 154 -12.90 3.56 8.56
CA ILE A 154 -11.99 2.84 7.64
C ILE A 154 -10.54 3.29 7.88
N GLU A 155 -10.32 4.58 8.14
CA GLU A 155 -9.00 5.16 8.40
C GLU A 155 -8.43 4.70 9.75
N ASP A 156 -9.27 4.62 10.78
CA ASP A 156 -8.90 4.05 12.08
C ASP A 156 -8.55 2.55 11.97
N ALA A 157 -9.32 1.78 11.20
CA ALA A 157 -9.04 0.36 10.96
C ALA A 157 -7.75 0.13 10.14
N TYR A 158 -7.39 1.07 9.27
CA TYR A 158 -6.13 1.03 8.53
C TYR A 158 -4.92 1.32 9.44
N CYS A 159 -5.03 2.31 10.33
CA CYS A 159 -4.00 2.57 11.35
C CYS A 159 -3.79 1.36 12.27
N ASP A 160 -4.85 0.69 12.72
CA ASP A 160 -4.73 -0.50 13.56
C ASP A 160 -4.06 -1.68 12.82
N ALA A 161 -4.32 -1.84 11.52
CA ALA A 161 -3.68 -2.88 10.71
C ALA A 161 -2.19 -2.64 10.49
N VAL A 162 -1.78 -1.38 10.24
CA VAL A 162 -0.37 -1.00 10.07
C VAL A 162 0.42 -1.21 11.37
N MET A 163 -0.16 -0.85 12.52
CA MET A 163 0.46 -1.09 13.84
C MET A 163 0.62 -2.59 14.15
N LEU A 164 -0.26 -3.43 13.62
CA LEU A 164 -0.18 -4.89 13.74
C LEU A 164 0.94 -5.48 12.89
N GLU A 165 1.16 -4.98 11.67
CA GLU A 165 2.29 -5.40 10.82
C GLU A 165 3.63 -5.04 11.46
N GLU A 166 3.77 -3.82 11.98
CA GLU A 166 4.99 -3.37 12.65
C GLU A 166 5.26 -4.15 13.95
N ALA A 167 4.21 -4.47 14.72
CA ALA A 167 4.33 -5.33 15.90
C ALA A 167 4.71 -6.78 15.56
N VAL A 168 4.24 -7.30 14.43
CA VAL A 168 4.62 -8.65 13.94
C VAL A 168 6.07 -8.67 13.44
N GLU A 169 6.52 -7.64 12.72
CA GLU A 169 7.93 -7.51 12.31
C GLU A 169 8.85 -7.37 13.52
N GLN A 170 8.48 -6.56 14.51
CA GLN A 170 9.30 -6.37 15.71
C GLN A 170 9.38 -7.66 16.56
N LYS A 171 8.28 -8.42 16.65
CA LYS A 171 8.25 -9.69 17.40
C LYS A 171 8.97 -10.83 16.67
N THR A 172 8.87 -10.89 15.35
CA THR A 172 9.61 -11.89 14.55
C THR A 172 11.10 -11.57 14.45
N SER A 173 11.48 -10.29 14.43
CA SER A 173 12.87 -9.83 14.48
C SER A 173 13.55 -10.15 15.82
N GLY A 174 12.85 -9.98 16.95
CA GLY A 174 13.38 -10.29 18.28
C GLY A 174 13.46 -11.79 18.59
N ASP A 175 12.39 -12.56 18.35
CA ASP A 175 12.35 -14.00 18.68
C ASP A 175 13.26 -14.84 17.77
N PHE A 176 13.39 -14.47 16.49
CA PHE A 176 14.19 -15.26 15.55
C PHE A 176 15.71 -15.09 15.80
N VAL A 177 16.15 -13.91 16.25
CA VAL A 177 17.56 -13.65 16.56
C VAL A 177 17.98 -14.36 17.85
N MET A 178 17.13 -14.41 18.89
CA MET A 178 17.44 -15.17 20.10
C MET A 178 17.46 -16.69 19.87
N PHE A 179 16.55 -17.21 19.04
CA PHE A 179 16.52 -18.64 18.71
C PHE A 179 17.77 -19.10 17.94
N LEU A 180 18.40 -18.24 17.14
CA LEU A 180 19.62 -18.57 16.40
C LEU A 180 20.90 -18.53 17.26
N GLU A 181 20.87 -17.87 18.41
CA GLU A 181 22.00 -17.87 19.36
C GLU A 181 22.00 -19.09 20.29
N GLU A 182 20.84 -19.71 20.49
CA GLU A 182 20.68 -20.91 21.34
C GLU A 182 20.93 -22.23 20.59
N LEU A 183 21.05 -22.18 19.26
CA LEU A 183 21.37 -23.35 18.45
C LEU A 183 22.84 -23.75 18.58
N THR A 184 23.06 -25.03 18.83
CA THR A 184 24.39 -25.62 18.82
C THR A 184 25.01 -25.51 17.42
N GLU A 185 26.35 -25.47 17.33
CA GLU A 185 27.04 -25.37 16.03
C GLU A 185 26.66 -26.50 15.06
N GLU A 186 26.36 -27.68 15.60
CA GLU A 186 25.94 -28.85 14.82
C GLU A 186 24.56 -28.62 14.17
N GLU A 187 23.59 -28.09 14.92
CA GLU A 187 22.25 -27.75 14.40
C GLU A 187 22.30 -26.59 13.39
N ARG A 188 23.18 -25.61 13.60
CA ARG A 188 23.42 -24.50 12.67
C ARG A 188 23.95 -25.00 11.32
N THR A 189 24.86 -25.98 11.33
CA THR A 189 25.36 -26.59 10.09
C THR A 189 24.30 -27.41 9.37
N ALA A 190 23.52 -28.23 10.08
CA ALA A 190 22.43 -29.00 9.50
C ALA A 190 21.34 -28.11 8.87
N LEU A 191 21.02 -26.98 9.51
CA LEU A 191 20.04 -26.03 8.98
C LEU A 191 20.54 -25.33 7.71
N LYS A 192 21.82 -24.94 7.67
CA LYS A 192 22.45 -24.36 6.47
C LYS A 192 22.44 -25.32 5.29
N GLU A 193 22.76 -26.59 5.53
CA GLU A 193 22.73 -27.62 4.48
C GLU A 193 21.31 -27.83 3.94
N LYS A 194 20.30 -27.85 4.83
CA LYS A 194 18.90 -28.02 4.46
C LYS A 194 18.38 -26.85 3.63
N ILE A 195 18.71 -25.61 3.99
CA ILE A 195 18.36 -24.41 3.23
C ILE A 195 19.04 -24.42 1.85
N SER A 196 20.33 -24.79 1.79
CA SER A 196 21.07 -24.92 0.52
C SER A 196 20.44 -25.95 -0.41
N ASN A 197 20.06 -27.11 0.11
CA ASN A 197 19.41 -28.16 -0.68
C ASN A 197 18.01 -27.76 -1.15
N SER A 198 17.22 -27.06 -0.33
CA SER A 198 15.91 -26.54 -0.73
C SER A 198 16.01 -25.44 -1.80
N MET A 199 17.06 -24.61 -1.76
CA MET A 199 17.30 -23.59 -2.78
C MET A 199 17.75 -24.16 -4.14
N GLN A 200 18.40 -25.32 -4.16
CA GLN A 200 18.81 -25.99 -5.41
C GLN A 200 17.66 -26.76 -6.10
N GLN A 201 16.54 -26.99 -5.39
CA GLN A 201 15.37 -27.69 -5.91
C GLN A 201 14.27 -26.75 -6.45
N LEU A 202 14.49 -25.44 -6.38
CA LEU A 202 13.66 -24.38 -6.95
C LEU A 202 14.29 -23.85 -8.25
#